data_AF-A0A495Z7K5-F1
#
_entry.id   AF-A0A495Z7K5-F1
#
_cell.length_a   1.000
_cell.length_b   1.000
_cell.length_c   1.000
_cell.angle_alpha   90.00
_cell.angle_beta   90.00
_cell.angle_gamma   90.00
#
_symmetry.space_group_name_H-M   'P 1'
#
loop_
_entity.id
_entity.type
_entity.pdbx_description
1 polymer ?
#
loop_
_entity_poly.entity_id
_entity_poly.type
_entity_poly.pdbx_seq_one_letter_code
_entity_poly.pdbx_strand_id
1 'polypeptide(L)'
;MLKCENVQPQLSAYVDREMPLWTIQLIQWHLKRCPSCARETMRLRQTNKILHQLDPVKTSDNFLPDLMRRAAAITVIEKERVSAVRRILRRLESSFAWMLYSFRTRGRPYAVVTSLAVLATVVSITLYQPRLTLLSNDTVTLAQAPTDKQALLVEFEIVSINQFPKPHLSSNRRTSPLTPVDPHQAR
;
A
#
# COMPACT_ATOMS: atom_id res chain seq x y z
N MET A 1 -23.13 -10.21 -11.56
CA MET A 1 -21.91 -10.36 -12.39
C MET A 1 -21.16 -9.05 -12.36
N LEU A 2 -19.85 -9.03 -12.14
CA LEU A 2 -19.09 -7.77 -12.22
C LEU A 2 -19.05 -7.26 -13.66
N LYS A 3 -19.32 -5.97 -13.82
CA LYS A 3 -19.22 -5.26 -15.09
C LYS A 3 -17.76 -4.93 -15.41
N CYS A 4 -17.40 -4.95 -16.69
CA CYS A 4 -16.05 -4.61 -17.14
C CYS A 4 -15.65 -3.18 -16.74
N GLU A 5 -16.59 -2.24 -16.79
CA GLU A 5 -16.42 -0.82 -16.40
C GLU A 5 -15.85 -0.66 -14.99
N ASN A 6 -16.19 -1.57 -14.07
CA ASN A 6 -15.69 -1.54 -12.69
C ASN A 6 -14.31 -2.21 -12.55
N VAL A 7 -13.97 -3.12 -13.45
CA VAL A 7 -12.75 -3.94 -13.38
C VAL A 7 -11.59 -3.26 -14.08
N GLN A 8 -11.82 -2.67 -15.26
CA GLN A 8 -10.78 -2.02 -16.07
C GLN A 8 -9.92 -1.00 -15.30
N PRO A 9 -10.49 -0.03 -14.55
CA PRO A 9 -9.66 0.92 -13.80
C PRO A 9 -8.84 0.27 -12.67
N GLN A 10 -9.23 -0.93 -12.23
CA GLN A 10 -8.56 -1.66 -11.15
C GLN A 10 -7.50 -2.64 -11.68
N LEU A 11 -7.35 -2.82 -13.00
CA LEU A 11 -6.42 -3.79 -13.55
C LEU A 11 -4.95 -3.47 -13.29
N SER A 12 -4.57 -2.18 -13.24
CA SER A 12 -3.19 -1.79 -12.88
C SER A 12 -2.89 -2.17 -11.43
N ALA A 13 -3.71 -1.72 -10.48
CA ALA A 13 -3.58 -2.07 -9.07
C ALA A 13 -3.67 -3.58 -8.82
N TYR A 14 -4.43 -4.32 -9.64
CA TYR A 14 -4.45 -5.78 -9.63
C TYR A 14 -3.10 -6.41 -10.03
N VAL A 15 -2.45 -5.89 -11.07
CA VAL A 15 -1.14 -6.38 -11.52
C VAL A 15 -0.07 -6.12 -10.45
N ASP A 16 -0.11 -4.94 -9.83
CA ASP A 16 0.85 -4.52 -8.80
C ASP A 16 0.51 -5.08 -7.40
N ARG A 17 -0.62 -5.79 -7.27
CA ARG A 17 -1.16 -6.36 -6.01
C ARG A 17 -1.43 -5.33 -4.91
N GLU A 18 -1.77 -4.11 -5.29
CA GLU A 18 -2.04 -2.98 -4.38
C GLU A 18 -3.49 -2.93 -3.89
N MET A 19 -4.16 -4.07 -3.78
CA MET A 19 -5.58 -4.17 -3.45
C MET A 19 -5.82 -5.23 -2.37
N PRO A 20 -6.91 -5.12 -1.59
CA PRO A 20 -7.23 -6.13 -0.60
C PRO A 20 -7.55 -7.48 -1.26
N LEU A 21 -7.24 -8.57 -0.54
CA LEU A 21 -7.31 -9.94 -1.07
C LEU A 21 -8.68 -10.32 -1.65
N TRP A 22 -9.77 -9.84 -1.06
CA TRP A 22 -11.13 -10.11 -1.54
C TRP A 22 -11.38 -9.51 -2.93
N THR A 23 -10.84 -8.32 -3.22
CA THR A 23 -10.96 -7.65 -4.53
C THR A 23 -10.15 -8.40 -5.58
N ILE A 24 -8.95 -8.87 -5.22
CA ILE A 24 -8.10 -9.69 -6.09
C ILE A 24 -8.85 -10.95 -6.53
N GLN A 25 -9.48 -11.68 -5.61
CA GLN A 25 -10.24 -12.89 -5.92
C GLN A 25 -11.42 -12.62 -6.88
N LEU A 26 -12.13 -11.53 -6.63
CA LEU A 26 -13.29 -11.12 -7.41
C LEU A 26 -12.92 -10.71 -8.84
N ILE A 27 -11.83 -9.98 -9.01
CA ILE A 27 -11.25 -9.67 -10.33
C ILE A 27 -10.74 -10.94 -10.99
N GLN A 28 -10.05 -11.82 -10.28
CA GLN A 28 -9.56 -13.08 -10.82
C GLN A 28 -10.71 -13.95 -11.37
N TRP A 29 -11.84 -13.99 -10.68
CA TRP A 29 -13.05 -14.66 -11.17
C TRP A 29 -13.59 -14.02 -12.45
N HIS A 30 -13.60 -12.68 -12.52
CA HIS A 30 -14.00 -11.96 -13.73
C HIS A 30 -13.06 -12.25 -14.91
N LEU A 31 -11.74 -12.24 -14.70
CA LEU A 31 -10.74 -12.50 -15.74
C LEU A 31 -10.84 -13.91 -16.34
N LYS A 32 -11.30 -14.90 -15.57
CA LYS A 32 -11.57 -16.26 -16.10
C LYS A 32 -12.73 -16.29 -17.10
N ARG A 33 -13.64 -15.31 -17.04
CA ARG A 33 -14.89 -15.30 -17.81
C ARG A 33 -14.92 -14.21 -18.88
N CYS A 34 -14.10 -13.18 -18.73
CA CYS A 34 -14.03 -12.05 -19.65
C CYS A 34 -12.69 -12.00 -20.42
N PRO A 35 -12.66 -12.39 -21.70
CA PRO A 35 -11.42 -12.44 -22.48
C PRO A 35 -10.85 -11.04 -22.80
N SER A 36 -11.67 -9.99 -22.86
CA SER A 36 -11.17 -8.62 -23.09
C SER A 36 -10.34 -8.13 -21.91
N CYS A 37 -10.87 -8.19 -20.69
CA CYS A 37 -10.16 -7.81 -19.47
C CYS A 37 -8.92 -8.69 -19.22
N ALA A 38 -8.99 -9.98 -19.58
CA ALA A 38 -7.84 -10.88 -19.49
C ALA A 38 -6.70 -10.46 -20.43
N ARG A 39 -7.01 -10.08 -21.67
CA ARG A 39 -6.01 -9.56 -22.63
C ARG A 39 -5.40 -8.26 -22.16
N GLU A 40 -6.20 -7.36 -21.61
CA GLU A 40 -5.73 -6.08 -21.05
C GLU A 40 -4.76 -6.32 -19.89
N THR A 41 -5.12 -7.19 -18.96
CA THR A 41 -4.25 -7.61 -17.85
C THR A 41 -2.95 -8.24 -18.35
N MET A 42 -3.01 -9.05 -19.41
CA MET A 42 -1.82 -9.66 -20.01
C MET A 42 -0.87 -8.60 -20.60
N ARG A 43 -1.40 -7.57 -21.28
CA ARG A 43 -0.60 -6.44 -21.79
C ARG A 43 0.09 -5.69 -20.66
N LEU A 44 -0.64 -5.39 -19.57
CA LEU A 44 -0.06 -4.73 -18.40
C LEU A 44 1.09 -5.55 -17.79
N ARG A 45 0.91 -6.88 -17.67
CA ARG A 45 1.96 -7.79 -17.19
C ARG A 45 3.18 -7.84 -18.11
N GLN A 46 2.97 -7.78 -19.44
CA GLN A 46 4.07 -7.73 -20.41
C GLN A 46 4.85 -6.43 -20.26
N THR A 47 4.18 -5.29 -20.14
CA THR A 47 4.83 -4.00 -19.88
C THR A 47 5.64 -4.03 -18.59
N ASN A 48 5.03 -4.48 -17.49
CA ASN A 48 5.70 -4.60 -16.19
C ASN A 48 6.94 -5.52 -16.28
N LYS A 49 6.83 -6.65 -16.99
CA LYS A 49 7.98 -7.55 -17.25
C LYS A 49 9.12 -6.86 -18.00
N ILE A 50 8.82 -6.05 -19.01
CA ILE A 50 9.83 -5.30 -19.77
C ILE A 50 10.49 -4.24 -18.88
N LEU A 51 9.71 -3.54 -18.07
CA LEU A 51 10.25 -2.54 -17.13
C LEU A 51 11.21 -3.17 -16.11
N HIS A 52 10.94 -4.39 -15.67
CA HIS A 52 11.85 -5.12 -14.77
C HIS A 52 13.13 -5.64 -15.44
N GLN A 53 13.23 -5.59 -16.77
CA GLN A 53 14.48 -5.93 -17.48
C GLN A 53 15.43 -4.74 -17.59
N LEU A 54 14.98 -3.53 -17.24
CA LEU A 54 15.83 -2.36 -17.21
C LEU A 54 16.90 -2.50 -16.12
N ASP A 55 18.08 -1.94 -16.39
CA ASP A 55 19.19 -2.00 -15.45
C ASP A 55 18.81 -1.38 -14.10
N PRO A 56 19.18 -2.02 -12.98
CA PRO A 56 18.89 -1.50 -11.66
C PRO A 56 19.58 -0.14 -11.48
N VAL A 57 18.86 0.81 -10.88
CA VAL A 57 19.41 2.12 -10.54
C VAL A 57 20.56 1.93 -9.55
N LYS A 58 21.77 2.36 -9.94
CA LYS A 58 22.94 2.33 -9.06
C LYS A 58 22.71 3.25 -7.88
N THR A 59 22.56 2.67 -6.69
CA THR A 59 22.42 3.42 -5.44
C THR A 59 23.79 3.82 -4.89
N SER A 60 23.83 4.77 -3.96
CA SER A 60 25.06 5.13 -3.26
C SER A 60 25.48 4.00 -2.32
N ASP A 61 26.79 3.86 -2.08
CA ASP A 61 27.36 2.79 -1.25
C ASP A 61 26.81 2.80 0.19
N ASN A 62 26.36 3.97 0.67
CA ASN A 62 25.81 4.15 2.02
C ASN A 62 24.30 3.92 2.11
N PHE A 63 23.58 3.75 0.99
CA PHE A 63 22.12 3.63 0.99
C PHE A 63 21.63 2.42 1.78
N LEU A 64 22.18 1.23 1.49
CA LEU A 64 21.76 0.00 2.15
C LEU A 64 22.09 -0.01 3.65
N PRO A 65 23.31 0.35 4.09
CA PRO A 65 23.63 0.50 5.52
C PRO A 65 22.69 1.46 6.26
N ASP A 66 22.39 2.62 5.67
CA ASP A 66 21.50 3.60 6.30
C ASP A 66 20.05 3.11 6.35
N LEU A 67 19.56 2.45 5.29
CA LEU A 67 18.23 1.86 5.26
C LEU A 67 18.09 0.76 6.32
N MET A 68 19.09 -0.12 6.46
CA MET A 68 19.11 -1.13 7.50
C MET A 68 19.16 -0.54 8.90
N ARG A 69 19.94 0.53 9.12
CA ARG A 69 19.98 1.24 10.41
C ARG A 69 18.61 1.81 10.77
N ARG A 70 17.91 2.43 9.80
CA ARG A 70 16.56 2.98 10.00
C ARG A 70 15.52 1.87 10.26
N ALA A 71 15.56 0.78 9.48
CA ALA A 71 14.67 -0.36 9.68
C ALA A 71 14.86 -1.01 11.06
N ALA A 72 16.12 -1.17 11.50
CA ALA A 72 16.45 -1.71 12.82
C ALA A 72 15.88 -0.82 13.94
N ALA A 73 15.98 0.51 13.84
CA ALA A 73 15.41 1.42 14.83
C ALA A 73 13.89 1.25 14.98
N ILE A 74 13.16 1.01 13.88
CA ILE A 74 11.70 0.76 13.93
C ILE A 74 11.40 -0.57 14.65
N THR A 75 12.17 -1.63 14.36
CA THR A 75 11.94 -2.95 15.00
C THR A 75 12.21 -2.94 16.51
N VAL A 76 13.15 -2.10 16.97
CA VAL A 76 13.45 -1.95 18.41
C VAL A 76 12.24 -1.33 19.14
N ILE A 77 11.63 -0.29 18.56
CA ILE A 77 10.45 0.37 19.14
C ILE A 77 9.27 -0.61 19.24
N GLU A 78 9.05 -1.43 18.22
CA GLU A 78 7.99 -2.43 18.23
C GLU A 78 8.23 -3.52 19.29
N LYS A 79 9.47 -3.99 19.40
CA LYS A 79 9.86 -4.98 20.41
C LYS A 79 9.69 -4.44 21.84
N GLU A 80 10.02 -3.17 22.08
CA GLU A 80 9.80 -2.53 23.37
C GLU A 80 8.32 -2.46 23.72
N ARG A 81 7.44 -2.09 22.76
CA ARG A 81 5.98 -2.07 22.95
C ARG A 81 5.43 -3.45 23.27
N VAL A 82 5.80 -4.49 22.51
CA VAL A 82 5.34 -5.86 22.77
C VAL A 82 5.82 -6.35 24.14
N SER A 83 7.04 -5.98 24.55
CA SER A 83 7.57 -6.33 25.87
C SER A 83 6.84 -5.62 27.01
N ALA A 84 6.48 -4.35 26.84
CA ALA A 84 5.73 -3.56 27.81
C ALA A 84 4.30 -4.09 27.96
N VAL A 85 3.62 -4.36 26.85
CA VAL A 85 2.29 -4.99 26.85
C VAL A 85 2.32 -6.35 27.55
N ARG A 86 3.34 -7.18 27.28
CA ARG A 86 3.49 -8.48 27.95
C ARG A 86 3.68 -8.34 29.48
N ARG A 87 4.43 -7.34 29.95
CA ARG A 87 4.58 -7.06 31.39
C ARG A 87 3.26 -6.63 32.03
N ILE A 88 2.48 -5.80 31.34
CA ILE A 88 1.15 -5.37 31.79
C ILE A 88 0.18 -6.55 31.82
N LEU A 89 0.16 -7.38 30.77
CA LEU A 89 -0.72 -8.54 30.67
C LEU A 89 -0.46 -9.56 31.79
N ARG A 90 0.80 -9.84 32.14
CA ARG A 90 1.14 -10.71 33.28
C ARG A 90 0.63 -10.19 34.63
N ARG A 91 0.63 -8.86 34.83
CA ARG A 91 0.05 -8.24 36.05
C ARG A 91 -1.48 -8.31 36.05
N LEU A 92 -2.10 -8.27 34.87
CA LEU A 92 -3.53 -8.38 34.73
C LEU A 92 -4.02 -9.82 34.86
N GLU A 93 -3.26 -10.84 34.47
CA GLU A 93 -3.64 -12.25 34.64
C GLU A 93 -3.95 -12.61 36.11
N SER A 94 -3.11 -12.18 37.05
CA SER A 94 -3.37 -12.40 38.49
C SER A 94 -4.61 -11.67 38.98
N SER A 95 -4.89 -10.48 38.45
CA SER A 95 -6.04 -9.66 38.82
C SER A 95 -7.34 -10.14 38.17
N PHE A 96 -7.30 -10.61 36.93
CA PHE A 96 -8.44 -11.17 36.19
C PHE A 96 -8.87 -12.51 36.76
N ALA A 97 -7.93 -13.38 37.15
CA ALA A 97 -8.24 -14.65 37.80
C ALA A 97 -8.96 -14.42 39.15
N TRP A 98 -8.49 -13.45 39.95
CA TRP A 98 -9.16 -13.05 41.20
C TRP A 98 -10.53 -12.39 40.94
N MET A 99 -10.63 -11.55 39.90
CA MET A 99 -11.88 -10.89 39.51
C MET A 99 -12.95 -11.90 39.05
N LEU A 100 -12.60 -12.89 38.21
CA LEU A 100 -13.50 -13.96 37.78
C LEU A 100 -13.92 -14.88 38.96
N TYR A 101 -13.01 -15.16 39.89
CA TYR A 101 -13.33 -15.86 41.14
C TYR A 101 -14.33 -15.07 42.00
N SER A 102 -14.18 -13.74 42.08
CA SER A 102 -15.07 -12.86 42.85
C SER A 102 -16.48 -12.77 42.24
N PHE A 103 -16.58 -12.78 40.90
CA PHE A 103 -17.86 -12.75 40.17
C PHE A 103 -18.69 -14.03 40.40
N ARG A 104 -18.03 -15.16 40.66
CA ARG A 104 -18.67 -16.45 40.92
C ARG A 104 -19.13 -16.62 42.37
N THR A 105 -18.51 -15.93 43.32
CA THR A 105 -18.70 -16.18 44.76
C THR A 105 -19.39 -15.04 45.53
N ARG A 106 -19.46 -13.81 44.98
CA ARG A 106 -20.16 -12.67 45.60
C ARG A 106 -21.36 -12.23 44.75
N GLY A 107 -22.48 -11.94 45.43
CA GLY A 107 -23.78 -11.72 44.82
C GLY A 107 -23.89 -10.62 43.74
N ARG A 108 -25.06 -10.59 43.10
CA ARG A 108 -25.43 -9.80 41.90
C ARG A 108 -24.98 -8.32 41.85
N PRO A 109 -24.98 -7.51 42.93
CA PRO A 109 -24.61 -6.10 42.79
C PRO A 109 -23.12 -5.87 42.46
N TYR A 110 -22.22 -6.73 42.95
CA TYR A 110 -20.77 -6.56 42.74
C TYR A 110 -20.33 -6.93 41.31
N ALA A 111 -21.06 -7.85 40.69
CA ALA A 111 -20.88 -8.23 39.29
C ALA A 111 -21.09 -7.04 38.32
N VAL A 112 -22.11 -6.23 38.56
CA VAL A 112 -22.42 -5.07 37.69
C VAL A 112 -21.39 -3.95 37.85
N VAL A 113 -20.94 -3.68 39.08
CA VAL A 113 -19.96 -2.62 39.33
C VAL A 113 -18.59 -2.96 38.71
N THR A 114 -18.17 -4.22 38.83
CA THR A 114 -16.89 -4.68 38.26
C THR A 114 -16.90 -4.67 36.73
N SER A 115 -17.99 -5.10 36.09
CA SER A 115 -18.10 -5.06 34.62
C SER A 115 -18.08 -3.64 34.06
N LEU A 116 -18.77 -2.69 34.72
CA LEU A 116 -18.75 -1.27 34.35
C LEU A 116 -17.37 -0.65 34.53
N ALA A 117 -16.66 -0.96 35.62
CA ALA A 117 -15.30 -0.48 35.84
C ALA A 117 -14.33 -0.99 34.77
N VAL A 118 -14.42 -2.28 34.38
CA VAL A 118 -13.61 -2.84 33.30
C VAL A 118 -13.91 -2.15 31.97
N LEU A 119 -15.20 -2.00 31.61
CA LEU A 119 -15.59 -1.29 30.40
C LEU A 119 -15.08 0.16 30.39
N ALA A 120 -15.20 0.87 31.51
CA ALA A 120 -14.70 2.24 31.63
C ALA A 120 -13.18 2.31 31.46
N THR A 121 -12.40 1.35 31.99
CA THR A 121 -10.95 1.30 31.76
C THR A 121 -10.57 1.00 30.32
N VAL A 122 -11.29 0.07 29.65
CA VAL A 122 -11.06 -0.24 28.23
C VAL A 122 -11.40 0.97 27.36
N VAL A 123 -12.56 1.60 27.58
CA VAL A 123 -12.98 2.82 26.89
C VAL A 123 -12.03 3.98 27.16
N SER A 124 -11.53 4.11 28.39
CA SER A 124 -10.52 5.12 28.72
C SER A 124 -9.24 4.85 27.94
N ILE A 125 -8.72 3.62 27.91
CA ILE A 125 -7.48 3.29 27.16
C ILE A 125 -7.66 3.48 25.65
N THR A 126 -8.81 3.12 25.08
CA THR A 126 -9.08 3.28 23.64
C THR A 126 -9.31 4.73 23.25
N LEU A 127 -9.98 5.52 24.10
CA LEU A 127 -10.20 6.95 23.87
C LEU A 127 -9.02 7.84 24.29
N TYR A 128 -8.07 7.34 25.11
CA TYR A 128 -6.79 8.01 25.43
C TYR A 128 -5.66 7.72 24.42
N GLN A 129 -5.95 7.04 23.31
CA GLN A 129 -5.02 6.90 22.19
C GLN A 129 -4.85 8.11 21.23
N PRO A 130 -5.35 9.37 21.45
CA PRO A 130 -5.21 10.40 20.44
C PRO A 130 -3.94 11.23 20.71
N ARG A 131 -2.75 10.65 20.51
CA ARG A 131 -1.51 11.44 20.32
C ARG A 131 -0.26 10.69 19.86
N LEU A 132 -0.32 9.36 19.69
CA LEU A 132 0.85 8.59 19.23
C LEU A 132 0.93 8.42 17.71
N THR A 133 -0.15 8.70 16.98
CA THR A 133 -0.16 8.67 15.50
C THR A 133 0.35 9.96 14.87
N LEU A 134 0.36 11.09 15.60
CA LEU A 134 0.85 12.37 15.07
C LEU A 134 2.39 12.47 15.05
N LEU A 135 3.08 11.85 16.00
CA LEU A 135 4.56 11.80 16.03
C LEU A 135 5.19 10.89 14.97
N SER A 136 4.40 10.05 14.28
CA SER A 136 4.90 9.25 13.16
C SER A 136 5.06 10.08 11.88
N ASN A 137 4.38 11.22 11.77
CA ASN A 137 4.52 12.11 10.62
C ASN A 137 5.60 13.18 10.85
N ASP A 138 5.88 13.55 12.10
CA ASP A 138 6.87 14.59 12.44
C ASP A 138 8.32 14.08 12.49
N THR A 139 8.54 12.75 12.50
CA THR A 139 9.89 12.17 12.43
C THR A 139 10.48 12.16 11.02
N VAL A 140 9.68 12.48 9.99
CA VAL A 140 10.17 12.67 8.61
C VAL A 140 10.68 14.11 8.40
N THR A 141 10.26 15.08 9.22
CA THR A 141 10.59 16.51 9.04
C THR A 141 11.70 17.06 9.94
N LEU A 142 12.21 16.27 10.91
CA LEU A 142 13.22 16.75 11.89
C LEU A 142 14.66 16.26 11.66
N ALA A 143 14.96 15.53 10.58
CA ALA A 143 16.32 15.08 10.26
C ALA A 143 17.12 16.05 9.35
N GLN A 144 16.64 17.27 9.14
CA GLN A 144 17.37 18.34 8.44
C GLN A 144 17.83 19.42 9.41
N ALA A 145 18.97 19.20 10.05
CA ALA A 145 20.01 20.19 10.34
C ALA A 145 21.22 19.46 10.95
N PRO A 146 22.45 19.71 10.46
CA PRO A 146 23.15 20.90 10.93
C PRO A 146 23.84 21.72 9.81
N THR A 147 23.70 23.04 9.96
CA THR A 147 24.67 24.11 9.73
C THR A 147 25.78 23.94 8.67
N ASP A 148 25.69 24.86 7.71
CA ASP A 148 26.73 25.79 7.24
C ASP A 148 27.35 25.57 5.86
N LYS A 149 27.01 26.53 4.98
CA LYS A 149 27.71 27.02 3.78
C LYS A 149 27.90 26.05 2.62
N GLN A 150 26.87 25.99 1.77
CA GLN A 150 27.04 26.39 0.37
C GLN A 150 25.68 26.64 -0.28
N ALA A 151 25.46 27.90 -0.64
CA ALA A 151 24.43 28.30 -1.57
C ALA A 151 24.70 27.61 -2.92
N LEU A 152 23.82 26.70 -3.33
CA LEU A 152 23.58 26.44 -4.74
C LEU A 152 22.08 26.30 -4.92
N LEU A 153 21.49 27.38 -5.43
CA LEU A 153 20.12 27.43 -5.94
C LEU A 153 19.91 26.25 -6.90
N VAL A 154 19.16 25.24 -6.46
CA VAL A 154 18.47 24.35 -7.40
C VAL A 154 17.10 24.97 -7.58
N GLU A 155 17.02 25.89 -8.53
CA GLU A 155 15.77 26.39 -9.07
C GLU A 155 15.17 25.25 -9.89
N PHE A 156 14.16 24.58 -9.33
CA PHE A 156 13.40 23.58 -10.06
C PHE A 156 12.48 24.34 -11.01
N GLU A 157 12.94 24.56 -12.24
CA GLU A 157 12.06 24.98 -13.32
C GLU A 157 11.12 23.80 -13.62
N ILE A 158 9.88 23.94 -13.14
CA ILE A 158 8.79 23.02 -13.44
C ILE A 158 8.52 23.14 -14.94
N VAL A 159 9.09 22.21 -15.72
CA VAL A 159 8.71 22.05 -17.13
C VAL A 159 7.24 21.62 -17.16
N SER A 160 6.40 22.60 -17.47
CA SER A 160 4.97 22.42 -17.65
C SER A 160 4.72 21.47 -18.83
N ILE A 161 4.16 20.29 -18.56
CA ILE A 161 3.94 19.19 -19.53
C ILE A 161 2.83 19.53 -20.56
N ASN A 162 2.47 20.80 -20.73
CA ASN A 162 1.40 21.25 -21.62
C ASN A 162 1.87 21.72 -23.01
N GLN A 163 3.13 21.46 -23.38
CA GLN A 163 3.66 21.77 -24.72
C GLN A 163 4.20 20.51 -25.41
N PHE A 164 3.31 19.54 -25.65
CA PHE A 164 3.49 18.66 -26.80
C PHE A 164 2.86 19.33 -28.03
N PRO A 165 3.62 19.59 -29.12
CA PRO A 165 3.04 20.06 -30.36
C PRO A 165 2.09 19.00 -30.91
N LYS A 166 0.87 19.43 -31.25
CA LYS A 166 -0.14 18.61 -31.93
C LYS A 166 0.50 17.98 -33.18
N PRO A 167 0.40 16.66 -33.40
CA PRO A 167 0.77 16.09 -34.69
C PRO A 167 -0.19 16.63 -35.75
N HIS A 168 0.32 17.52 -36.60
CA HIS A 168 -0.27 17.82 -37.89
C HIS A 168 -0.12 16.58 -38.77
N LEU A 169 -1.14 15.72 -38.78
CA LEU A 169 -1.27 14.73 -39.84
C LEU A 169 -2.23 15.28 -40.90
N SER A 170 -1.61 15.80 -41.96
CA SER A 170 -2.26 16.20 -43.19
C SER A 170 -3.11 15.06 -43.74
N SER A 171 -4.35 15.40 -44.04
CA SER A 171 -5.15 14.79 -45.10
C SER A 171 -4.28 14.43 -46.31
N ASN A 172 -4.11 13.14 -46.59
CA ASN A 172 -3.91 12.70 -47.96
C ASN A 172 -4.69 11.40 -48.20
N ARG A 173 -5.96 11.62 -48.51
CA ARG A 173 -6.86 10.67 -49.13
C ARG A 173 -6.27 10.30 -50.50
N ARG A 174 -5.73 9.08 -50.64
CA ARG A 174 -5.55 8.46 -51.95
C ARG A 174 -6.09 7.03 -51.90
N THR A 175 -7.37 6.95 -52.20
CA THR A 175 -8.06 5.76 -52.67
C THR A 175 -7.40 5.25 -53.94
N SER A 176 -7.06 3.97 -54.00
CA SER A 176 -7.05 3.15 -55.22
C SER A 176 -6.91 1.66 -54.86
N PRO A 177 -7.39 0.75 -55.73
CA PRO A 177 -8.17 -0.41 -55.33
C PRO A 177 -7.46 -1.77 -55.43
N LEU A 178 -8.14 -2.76 -54.82
CA LEU A 178 -7.97 -4.21 -54.85
C LEU A 178 -7.31 -4.79 -56.11
N THR A 179 -6.36 -5.71 -55.90
CA THR A 179 -6.18 -6.89 -56.76
C THR A 179 -6.03 -8.15 -55.89
N PRO A 180 -6.73 -9.26 -56.23
CA PRO A 180 -6.59 -10.53 -55.53
C PRO A 180 -5.37 -11.28 -56.06
N VAL A 181 -4.57 -11.87 -55.15
CA VAL A 181 -3.48 -12.77 -55.49
C VAL A 181 -4.02 -14.21 -55.47
N ASP A 182 -4.04 -14.82 -56.64
CA ASP A 182 -4.36 -16.23 -56.88
C ASP A 182 -3.32 -17.17 -56.24
N PRO A 183 -3.74 -18.30 -55.64
CA PRO A 183 -2.83 -19.27 -55.05
C PRO A 183 -2.60 -20.46 -55.99
N HIS A 184 -1.89 -20.29 -57.11
CA HIS A 184 -1.38 -21.42 -57.91
C HIS A 184 -0.15 -21.05 -58.76
N GLN A 185 1.05 -21.16 -58.18
CA GLN A 185 2.37 -21.34 -58.83
C GLN A 185 3.39 -21.51 -57.69
N ALA A 186 4.28 -22.48 -57.62
CA ALA A 186 4.70 -23.50 -58.56
C ALA A 186 5.34 -24.67 -57.77
N ARG A 187 5.10 -25.88 -58.29
CA ARG A 187 5.91 -27.12 -58.25
C ARG A 187 6.58 -27.56 -56.95
#